data_AF-A0A4P6WYI3-F1
#
_entry.id   AF-A0A4P6WYI3-F1
#
_cell.length_a   1.000
_cell.length_b   1.000
_cell.length_c   1.000
_cell.angle_alpha   90.00
_cell.angle_beta   90.00
_cell.angle_gamma   90.00
#
_symmetry.space_group_name_H-M   'P 1'
#
loop_
_entity.id
_entity.type
_entity.pdbx_description
1 polymer ?
#
loop_
_entity_poly.entity_id
_entity_poly.type
_entity_poly.pdbx_seq_one_letter_code
_entity_poly.pdbx_strand_id
1 'polypeptide(L)'
;MHYDCHLEVSSLTHPDRVDQHLRRWKPSGVVFVQKGADPRSRNEWLSRLGPGQGACGVAVINGHDLVLGFDRLQAQGTCGALVRFTDSDSRARSHDEVQRLHDALPRTWHIELDMPWTLVGRLAPVFARLDRRFCLAPQLSRAETHEASSRTILWWFDMGNVYLKLTGSQSDDCFHPMNRLVCRHSPDRVVLGSGLPQADAGCWWSDEGFISPDQADDNAQRLYPFHRCIPLH
;
A
#
# COMPACT_ATOMS: atom_id res chain seq x y z
N MET A 1 -6.43 3.24 24.75
CA MET A 1 -6.27 2.05 23.90
C MET A 1 -5.05 2.31 23.05
N HIS A 2 -3.94 1.66 23.37
CA HIS A 2 -2.69 1.75 22.61
C HIS A 2 -2.79 0.70 21.50
N TYR A 3 -2.54 1.11 20.26
CA TYR A 3 -2.53 0.20 19.12
C TYR A 3 -1.16 0.35 18.47
N ASP A 4 -0.29 -0.60 18.73
CA ASP A 4 1.04 -0.68 18.12
C ASP A 4 0.89 -1.25 16.70
N CYS A 5 0.18 -0.53 15.83
CA CYS A 5 -0.04 -0.93 14.45
C CYS A 5 0.61 0.07 13.49
N HIS A 6 1.20 -0.42 12.41
CA HIS A 6 1.66 0.44 11.31
C HIS A 6 0.49 1.20 10.68
N LEU A 7 0.71 2.50 10.43
CA LEU A 7 -0.33 3.39 9.91
C LEU A 7 0.08 3.96 8.56
N GLU A 8 -0.77 3.80 7.55
CA GLU A 8 -0.57 4.57 6.32
C GLU A 8 -1.35 5.87 6.34
N VAL A 9 -0.71 6.99 5.99
CA VAL A 9 -1.36 8.29 5.76
C VAL A 9 -1.34 8.64 4.28
N SER A 10 -2.53 8.64 3.68
CA SER A 10 -2.71 8.88 2.25
C SER A 10 -2.89 10.36 1.87
N SER A 11 -3.27 11.24 2.79
CA SER A 11 -3.37 12.68 2.51
C SER A 11 -2.65 13.51 3.55
N LEU A 12 -1.80 14.38 3.05
CA LEU A 12 -0.88 15.20 3.84
C LEU A 12 -1.26 16.68 3.81
N THR A 13 -2.43 17.01 3.24
CA THR A 13 -2.92 18.38 3.07
C THR A 13 -3.39 19.01 4.39
N HIS A 14 -3.51 18.23 5.46
CA HIS A 14 -3.95 18.70 6.78
C HIS A 14 -2.96 18.28 7.88
N PRO A 15 -1.86 19.01 8.05
CA PRO A 15 -0.80 18.57 8.94
C PRO A 15 -1.23 18.32 10.39
N ASP A 16 -2.11 19.18 10.91
CA ASP A 16 -2.63 19.05 12.27
C ASP A 16 -3.42 17.74 12.48
N ARG A 17 -4.14 17.28 11.45
CA ARG A 17 -4.88 16.01 11.52
C ARG A 17 -3.94 14.82 11.52
N VAL A 18 -2.86 14.88 10.74
CA VAL A 18 -1.82 13.83 10.73
C VAL A 18 -1.15 13.76 12.09
N ASP A 19 -0.70 14.91 12.65
CA ASP A 19 -0.09 14.95 13.98
C ASP A 19 -1.04 14.51 15.09
N GLN A 20 -2.31 14.93 15.03
CA GLN A 20 -3.32 14.47 15.99
C GLN A 20 -3.50 12.96 15.92
N HIS A 21 -3.50 12.40 14.71
CA HIS A 21 -3.66 10.97 14.49
C HIS A 21 -2.45 10.17 14.98
N LEU A 22 -1.23 10.58 14.61
CA LEU A 22 0.00 9.95 15.08
C LEU A 22 0.10 10.02 16.61
N ARG A 23 -0.29 11.13 17.24
CA ARG A 23 -0.34 11.25 18.71
C ARG A 23 -1.41 10.37 19.37
N ARG A 24 -2.57 10.22 18.73
CA ARG A 24 -3.68 9.41 19.24
C ARG A 24 -3.37 7.92 19.20
N TRP A 25 -2.83 7.45 18.07
CA TRP A 25 -2.66 6.02 17.80
C TRP A 25 -1.26 5.53 18.18
N LYS A 26 -0.24 6.40 18.10
CA LYS A 26 1.16 6.08 18.40
C LYS A 26 1.64 4.82 17.65
N PRO A 27 1.53 4.81 16.31
CA PRO A 27 1.89 3.63 15.53
C PRO A 27 3.38 3.30 15.67
N SER A 28 3.71 2.01 15.59
CA SER A 28 5.08 1.47 15.57
C SER A 28 5.86 1.92 14.33
N GLY A 29 5.15 2.21 13.23
CA GLY A 29 5.69 2.86 12.05
C GLY A 29 4.60 3.44 11.15
N VAL A 30 5.00 4.28 10.19
CA VAL A 30 4.08 5.01 9.31
C VAL A 30 4.52 4.94 7.86
N VAL A 31 3.56 4.75 6.96
CA VAL A 31 3.79 4.81 5.51
C VAL A 31 3.13 6.06 4.94
N PHE A 32 3.86 6.86 4.18
CA PHE A 32 3.32 8.01 3.48
C PHE A 32 3.26 7.74 1.99
N VAL A 33 2.04 7.66 1.45
CA VAL A 33 1.81 7.35 0.04
C VAL A 33 1.51 8.63 -0.74
N GLN A 34 2.27 8.85 -1.82
CA GLN A 34 2.11 10.02 -2.68
C GLN A 34 0.80 9.97 -3.49
N LYS A 35 -0.18 10.84 -3.19
CA LYS A 35 -1.46 10.92 -3.94
C LYS A 35 -1.41 11.71 -5.25
N GLY A 36 -0.57 12.73 -5.35
CA GLY A 36 -0.49 13.63 -6.51
C GLY A 36 0.84 13.56 -7.25
N ALA A 37 1.01 14.40 -8.28
CA ALA A 37 2.29 14.51 -9.00
C ALA A 37 3.39 15.18 -8.15
N ASP A 38 3.00 15.98 -7.16
CA ASP A 38 3.95 16.70 -6.29
C ASP A 38 4.40 15.84 -5.09
N PRO A 39 5.70 15.50 -4.97
CA PRO A 39 6.21 14.72 -3.85
C PRO A 39 6.45 15.55 -2.58
N ARG A 40 6.33 16.89 -2.62
CA ARG A 40 6.74 17.78 -1.52
C ARG A 40 6.11 17.42 -0.19
N SER A 41 4.78 17.27 -0.15
CA SER A 41 4.10 16.96 1.11
C SER A 41 4.57 15.64 1.73
N ARG A 42 4.81 14.60 0.91
CA ARG A 42 5.37 13.32 1.40
C ARG A 42 6.76 13.52 1.98
N ASN A 43 7.62 14.21 1.24
CA ASN A 43 9.00 14.45 1.65
C ASN A 43 9.10 15.31 2.91
N GLU A 44 8.20 16.28 3.09
CA GLU A 44 8.09 17.08 4.32
C GLU A 44 7.73 16.21 5.53
N TRP A 45 6.84 15.24 5.38
CA TRP A 45 6.49 14.33 6.47
C TRP A 45 7.62 13.34 6.80
N LEU A 46 8.26 12.79 5.77
CA LEU A 46 9.42 11.91 5.95
C LEU A 46 10.58 12.64 6.61
N SER A 47 10.83 13.91 6.27
CA SER A 47 11.88 14.69 6.90
C SER A 47 11.55 15.09 8.35
N ARG A 48 10.28 15.34 8.66
CA ARG A 48 9.81 15.67 10.02
C ARG A 48 9.96 14.50 11.00
N LEU A 49 9.58 13.29 10.59
CA LEU A 49 9.74 12.10 11.43
C LEU A 49 11.17 11.54 11.37
N GLY A 50 11.88 11.80 10.28
CA GLY A 50 13.24 11.33 10.10
C GLY A 50 13.32 9.81 9.83
N PRO A 51 14.46 9.35 9.33
CA PRO A 51 14.64 7.96 8.89
C PRO A 51 14.74 6.93 10.04
N GLY A 52 14.68 7.35 11.31
CA GLY A 52 14.74 6.44 12.47
C GLY A 52 13.40 6.22 13.21
N GLN A 53 12.34 6.94 12.85
CA GLN A 53 11.05 6.89 13.56
C GLN A 53 10.03 5.94 12.91
N GLY A 54 10.51 4.89 12.23
CA GLY A 54 9.63 3.92 11.56
C GLY A 54 8.82 4.52 10.40
N ALA A 55 9.25 5.62 9.81
CA ALA A 55 8.57 6.26 8.69
C ALA A 55 9.16 5.81 7.34
N CYS A 56 8.30 5.50 6.37
CA CYS A 56 8.72 5.23 5.00
C CYS A 56 7.74 5.80 3.97
N GLY A 57 8.22 5.97 2.74
CA GLY A 57 7.49 6.60 1.65
C GLY A 57 7.18 5.64 0.51
N VAL A 58 6.03 5.82 -0.13
CA VAL A 58 5.71 5.26 -1.45
C VAL A 58 5.56 6.41 -2.45
N ALA A 59 6.26 6.32 -3.56
CA ALA A 59 6.39 7.39 -4.55
C ALA A 59 5.69 7.09 -5.86
N VAL A 60 5.12 8.12 -6.50
CA VAL A 60 4.80 8.01 -7.93
C VAL A 60 6.11 8.21 -8.69
N ILE A 61 6.56 7.19 -9.42
CA ILE A 61 7.82 7.21 -10.15
C ILE A 61 7.58 7.66 -11.59
N ASN A 62 8.21 8.76 -11.99
CA ASN A 62 8.15 9.28 -13.35
C ASN A 62 9.45 8.97 -14.12
N GLY A 63 9.48 9.33 -15.41
CA GLY A 63 10.66 9.09 -16.26
C GLY A 63 11.93 9.84 -15.80
N HIS A 64 11.77 10.99 -15.13
CA HIS A 64 12.89 11.75 -14.59
C HIS A 64 13.53 11.06 -13.37
N ASP A 65 12.73 10.40 -12.53
CA ASP A 65 13.23 9.59 -11.41
C ASP A 65 14.07 8.39 -11.89
N LEU A 66 13.71 7.79 -13.03
CA LEU A 66 14.52 6.74 -13.64
C LEU A 66 15.91 7.22 -14.09
N VAL A 67 16.02 8.48 -14.51
CA VAL A 67 17.25 9.07 -15.05
C VAL A 67 18.18 9.52 -13.94
N LEU A 68 17.66 10.15 -12.88
CA LEU A 68 18.46 10.62 -11.76
C LEU A 68 18.85 9.51 -10.77
N GLY A 69 18.25 8.34 -10.89
CA GLY A 69 18.50 7.19 -10.02
C GLY A 69 17.73 7.26 -8.70
N PHE A 70 17.63 6.11 -8.04
CA PHE A 70 16.77 5.92 -6.87
C PHE A 70 17.43 6.27 -5.53
N ASP A 71 18.74 6.52 -5.50
CA ASP A 71 19.51 6.76 -4.27
C ASP A 71 18.97 7.96 -3.49
N ARG A 72 18.61 9.04 -4.19
CA ARG A 72 18.02 10.23 -3.56
C ARG A 72 16.68 9.91 -2.91
N LEU A 73 15.82 9.15 -3.60
CA LEU A 73 14.50 8.77 -3.07
C LEU A 73 14.65 7.82 -1.88
N GLN A 74 15.61 6.89 -1.94
CA GLN A 74 15.92 5.98 -0.85
C GLN A 74 16.46 6.72 0.37
N ALA A 75 17.35 7.71 0.17
CA ALA A 75 17.86 8.57 1.25
C ALA A 75 16.75 9.40 1.92
N GLN A 76 15.66 9.68 1.20
CA GLN A 76 14.45 10.33 1.73
C GLN A 76 13.51 9.35 2.45
N GLY A 77 13.84 8.07 2.54
CA GLY A 77 13.00 7.04 3.16
C GLY A 77 11.97 6.42 2.22
N THR A 78 12.09 6.60 0.90
CA THR A 78 11.23 5.91 -0.07
C THR A 78 11.57 4.43 -0.11
N CYS A 79 10.55 3.57 -0.09
CA CYS A 79 10.67 2.12 -0.07
C CYS A 79 9.74 1.40 -1.06
N GLY A 80 9.01 2.16 -1.87
CA GLY A 80 8.07 1.61 -2.84
C GLY A 80 7.67 2.61 -3.90
N ALA A 81 7.12 2.08 -4.99
CA ALA A 81 6.54 2.84 -6.08
C ALA A 81 5.03 2.61 -6.15
N LEU A 82 4.27 3.65 -6.47
CA LEU A 82 2.84 3.59 -6.68
C LEU A 82 2.51 3.71 -8.17
N VAL A 83 1.70 2.78 -8.66
CA VAL A 83 1.11 2.81 -10.00
C VAL A 83 -0.40 2.84 -9.89
N ARG A 84 -1.03 3.73 -10.65
CA ARG A 84 -2.48 3.85 -10.73
C ARG A 84 -2.98 3.37 -12.07
N PHE A 85 -4.03 2.57 -12.03
CA PHE A 85 -4.75 2.14 -13.21
C PHE A 85 -6.24 2.38 -13.05
N THR A 86 -6.94 2.46 -14.17
CA THR A 86 -8.40 2.53 -14.25
C THR A 86 -8.94 1.38 -15.10
N ASP A 87 -10.26 1.19 -15.10
CA ASP A 87 -10.91 0.14 -15.90
C ASP A 87 -10.64 0.26 -17.42
N SER A 88 -10.35 1.49 -17.89
CA SER A 88 -10.04 1.76 -19.30
C SER A 88 -8.62 1.40 -19.71
N ASP A 89 -7.74 1.09 -18.76
CA ASP A 89 -6.37 0.73 -19.10
C ASP A 89 -6.29 -0.60 -19.83
N SER A 90 -5.47 -0.62 -20.89
CA SER A 90 -5.22 -1.84 -21.63
C SER A 90 -4.28 -2.75 -20.85
N ARG A 91 -4.51 -4.06 -20.95
CA ARG A 91 -3.65 -5.08 -20.32
C ARG A 91 -2.18 -4.90 -20.70
N ALA A 92 -1.89 -4.60 -21.97
CA ALA A 92 -0.54 -4.39 -22.47
C ALA A 92 0.13 -3.19 -21.80
N ARG A 93 -0.55 -2.02 -21.79
CA ARG A 93 -0.03 -0.82 -21.12
C ARG A 93 0.25 -1.08 -19.63
N SER A 94 -0.69 -1.69 -18.92
CA SER A 94 -0.54 -1.95 -17.48
C SER A 94 0.59 -2.93 -17.20
N HIS A 95 0.75 -3.95 -18.05
CA HIS A 95 1.86 -4.88 -17.96
C HIS A 95 3.21 -4.18 -18.16
N ASP A 96 3.35 -3.44 -19.26
CA ASP A 96 4.62 -2.81 -19.63
C ASP A 96 5.07 -1.80 -18.59
N GLU A 97 4.12 -1.07 -17.99
CA GLU A 97 4.40 -0.12 -16.93
C GLU A 97 4.92 -0.81 -15.65
N VAL A 98 4.28 -1.89 -15.22
CA VAL A 98 4.73 -2.64 -14.04
C VAL A 98 6.03 -3.38 -14.31
N GLN A 99 6.23 -3.92 -15.51
CA GLN A 99 7.47 -4.58 -15.91
C GLN A 99 8.64 -3.60 -15.90
N ARG A 100 8.46 -2.40 -16.47
CA ARG A 100 9.46 -1.32 -16.45
C ARG A 100 9.90 -0.98 -15.03
N LEU A 101 8.95 -0.88 -14.09
CA LEU A 101 9.25 -0.63 -12.68
C LEU A 101 9.89 -1.84 -11.99
N HIS A 102 9.45 -3.06 -12.32
CA HIS A 102 10.07 -4.28 -11.83
C HIS A 102 11.56 -4.36 -12.20
N ASP A 103 11.92 -3.95 -13.41
CA ASP A 103 13.31 -4.00 -13.87
C ASP A 103 14.16 -2.86 -13.29
N ALA A 104 13.58 -1.68 -13.12
CA ALA A 104 14.32 -0.50 -12.66
C ALA A 104 14.49 -0.43 -11.13
N LEU A 105 13.45 -0.75 -10.35
CA LEU A 105 13.44 -0.44 -8.92
C LEU A 105 14.38 -1.33 -8.09
N PRO A 106 14.99 -0.81 -7.00
CA PRO A 106 15.76 -1.61 -6.05
C PRO A 106 14.97 -2.84 -5.61
N ARG A 107 15.60 -4.02 -5.53
CA ARG A 107 14.90 -5.28 -5.20
C ARG A 107 14.20 -5.26 -3.83
N THR A 108 14.66 -4.40 -2.93
CA THR A 108 14.04 -4.19 -1.61
C THR A 108 12.72 -3.42 -1.69
N TRP A 109 12.45 -2.70 -2.77
CA TRP A 109 11.22 -1.92 -2.92
C TRP A 109 10.04 -2.78 -3.40
N HIS A 110 8.85 -2.45 -2.90
CA HIS A 110 7.59 -3.01 -3.37
C HIS A 110 6.96 -2.11 -4.44
N ILE A 111 5.99 -2.66 -5.17
CA ILE A 111 5.13 -1.90 -6.07
C ILE A 111 3.71 -1.90 -5.50
N GLU A 112 3.21 -0.72 -5.14
CA GLU A 112 1.82 -0.49 -4.80
C GLU A 112 0.99 -0.28 -6.07
N LEU A 113 -0.14 -0.97 -6.12
CA LEU A 113 -1.03 -1.07 -7.27
C LEU A 113 -2.41 -0.55 -6.86
N ASP A 114 -2.74 0.64 -7.33
CA ASP A 114 -4.03 1.29 -7.15
C ASP A 114 -4.88 1.06 -8.40
N MET A 115 -5.72 0.02 -8.37
CA MET A 115 -6.44 -0.47 -9.56
C MET A 115 -7.76 -1.18 -9.22
N PRO A 116 -8.75 -1.24 -10.11
CA PRO A 116 -10.00 -1.95 -9.87
C PRO A 116 -9.83 -3.48 -9.89
N TRP A 117 -10.64 -4.21 -9.11
CA TRP A 117 -10.59 -5.67 -8.99
C TRP A 117 -10.72 -6.42 -10.33
N THR A 118 -11.51 -5.88 -11.25
CA THR A 118 -11.64 -6.33 -12.65
C THR A 118 -10.30 -6.38 -13.39
N LEU A 119 -9.42 -5.42 -13.15
CA LEU A 119 -8.08 -5.37 -13.73
C LEU A 119 -7.12 -6.29 -12.97
N VAL A 120 -7.25 -6.38 -11.64
CA VAL A 120 -6.47 -7.33 -10.82
C VAL A 120 -6.65 -8.75 -11.34
N GLY A 121 -7.87 -9.22 -11.54
CA GLY A 121 -8.13 -10.59 -12.04
C GLY A 121 -7.48 -10.87 -13.40
N ARG A 122 -7.37 -9.86 -14.27
CA ARG A 122 -6.75 -9.98 -15.60
C ARG A 122 -5.23 -9.96 -15.55
N LEU A 123 -4.64 -9.21 -14.61
CA LEU A 123 -3.20 -8.98 -14.52
C LEU A 123 -2.50 -9.89 -13.50
N ALA A 124 -3.23 -10.47 -12.55
CA ALA A 124 -2.73 -11.38 -11.53
C ALA A 124 -1.82 -12.49 -12.10
N PRO A 125 -2.17 -13.21 -13.19
CA PRO A 125 -1.28 -14.19 -13.79
C PRO A 125 0.07 -13.63 -14.21
N VAL A 126 0.10 -12.39 -14.66
CA VAL A 126 1.31 -11.76 -15.18
C VAL A 126 2.18 -11.27 -14.03
N PHE A 127 1.60 -10.58 -13.06
CA PHE A 127 2.33 -10.02 -11.92
C PHE A 127 2.78 -11.07 -10.90
N ALA A 128 2.04 -12.18 -10.77
CA ALA A 128 2.43 -13.31 -9.93
C ALA A 128 3.77 -13.95 -10.32
N ARG A 129 4.21 -13.78 -11.58
CA ARG A 129 5.46 -14.33 -12.09
C ARG A 129 6.67 -13.41 -11.86
N LEU A 130 6.43 -12.21 -11.37
CA LEU A 130 7.48 -11.24 -11.09
C LEU A 130 8.01 -11.46 -9.68
N ASP A 131 9.32 -11.62 -9.54
CA ASP A 131 10.00 -11.71 -8.24
C ASP A 131 10.09 -10.31 -7.59
N ARG A 132 8.93 -9.87 -7.10
CA ARG A 132 8.68 -8.54 -6.55
C ARG A 132 7.51 -8.62 -5.58
N ARG A 133 7.60 -7.86 -4.49
CA ARG A 133 6.47 -7.67 -3.57
C ARG A 133 5.50 -6.63 -4.13
N PHE A 134 4.23 -6.96 -4.10
CA PHE A 134 3.14 -6.08 -4.49
C PHE A 134 2.26 -5.72 -3.30
N CYS A 135 1.69 -4.52 -3.32
CA CYS A 135 0.67 -4.07 -2.39
C CYS A 135 -0.55 -3.61 -3.19
N LEU A 136 -1.65 -4.35 -3.13
CA LEU A 136 -2.90 -4.02 -3.81
C LEU A 136 -3.68 -3.03 -2.94
N ALA A 137 -3.91 -1.82 -3.45
CA ALA A 137 -4.83 -0.85 -2.90
C ALA A 137 -6.04 -0.74 -3.85
N PRO A 138 -6.98 -1.70 -3.81
CA PRO A 138 -7.99 -1.84 -4.85
C PRO A 138 -8.91 -0.63 -4.92
N GLN A 139 -9.14 -0.12 -6.14
CA GLN A 139 -10.21 0.83 -6.40
C GLN A 139 -11.53 0.09 -6.37
N LEU A 140 -12.50 0.68 -5.69
CA LEU A 140 -13.84 0.14 -5.65
C LEU A 140 -14.59 0.68 -6.86
N SER A 141 -14.67 -0.13 -7.91
CA SER A 141 -15.65 0.05 -8.96
C SER A 141 -16.90 -0.75 -8.60
N ARG A 142 -18.08 -0.25 -8.97
CA ARG A 142 -19.36 -1.00 -8.85
C ARG A 142 -19.40 -2.26 -9.73
N ALA A 143 -18.35 -2.54 -10.50
CA ALA A 143 -18.27 -3.69 -11.36
C ALA A 143 -18.03 -4.95 -10.52
N GLU A 144 -18.97 -5.89 -10.61
CA GLU A 144 -18.86 -7.16 -9.91
C GLU A 144 -17.65 -7.95 -10.40
N THR A 145 -16.93 -8.56 -9.45
CA THR A 145 -15.87 -9.51 -9.78
C THR A 145 -16.52 -10.88 -10.03
N HIS A 146 -16.36 -11.44 -11.22
CA HIS A 146 -16.84 -12.79 -11.52
C HIS A 146 -15.99 -13.87 -10.80
N GLU A 147 -16.59 -15.03 -10.52
CA GLU A 147 -15.95 -16.14 -9.78
C GLU A 147 -14.59 -16.58 -10.36
N ALA A 148 -14.46 -16.64 -11.69
CA ALA A 148 -13.20 -16.99 -12.35
C ALA A 148 -12.07 -15.97 -12.03
N SER A 149 -12.42 -14.70 -11.93
CA SER A 149 -11.51 -13.64 -11.51
C SER A 149 -11.15 -13.80 -10.03
N SER A 150 -12.11 -14.17 -9.17
CA SER A 150 -11.85 -14.41 -7.74
C SER A 150 -10.83 -15.53 -7.52
N ARG A 151 -10.97 -16.67 -8.21
CA ARG A 151 -9.99 -17.78 -8.12
C ARG A 151 -8.59 -17.35 -8.57
N THR A 152 -8.52 -16.58 -9.65
CA THR A 152 -7.24 -16.08 -10.18
C THR A 152 -6.56 -15.11 -9.21
N ILE A 153 -7.34 -14.28 -8.54
CA ILE A 153 -6.86 -13.37 -7.50
C ILE A 153 -6.33 -14.17 -6.31
N LEU A 154 -7.10 -15.12 -5.78
CA LEU A 154 -6.67 -15.94 -4.64
C LEU A 154 -5.41 -16.75 -4.96
N TRP A 155 -5.32 -17.31 -6.17
CA TRP A 155 -4.11 -17.98 -6.63
C TRP A 155 -2.88 -17.06 -6.59
N TRP A 156 -3.02 -15.77 -6.92
CA TRP A 156 -1.90 -14.84 -6.79
C TRP A 156 -1.51 -14.62 -5.32
N PHE A 157 -2.47 -14.55 -4.40
CA PHE A 157 -2.15 -14.51 -2.97
C PHE A 157 -1.42 -15.78 -2.50
N ASP A 158 -1.77 -16.96 -3.01
CA ASP A 158 -1.07 -18.21 -2.73
C ASP A 158 0.40 -18.20 -3.21
N MET A 159 0.72 -17.43 -4.24
CA MET A 159 2.11 -17.22 -4.70
C MET A 159 2.94 -16.39 -3.70
N GLY A 160 2.28 -15.75 -2.73
CA GLY A 160 2.91 -15.15 -1.56
C GLY A 160 3.59 -13.79 -1.77
N ASN A 161 3.64 -13.29 -3.01
CA ASN A 161 4.31 -12.03 -3.37
C ASN A 161 3.39 -10.80 -3.39
N VAL A 162 2.13 -10.92 -2.98
CA VAL A 162 1.14 -9.84 -2.98
C VAL A 162 0.49 -9.67 -1.62
N TYR A 163 0.29 -8.42 -1.21
CA TYR A 163 -0.46 -8.02 -0.03
C TYR A 163 -1.72 -7.27 -0.45
N LEU A 164 -2.81 -7.44 0.27
CA LEU A 164 -4.00 -6.60 0.20
C LEU A 164 -3.86 -5.50 1.23
N LYS A 165 -4.04 -4.26 0.79
CA LYS A 165 -4.11 -3.10 1.66
C LYS A 165 -5.55 -2.64 1.78
N LEU A 166 -6.04 -2.64 3.01
CA LEU A 166 -7.35 -2.14 3.33
C LEU A 166 -7.24 -0.66 3.73
N THR A 167 -7.83 0.22 2.91
CA THR A 167 -7.94 1.68 3.16
C THR A 167 -9.39 2.11 3.06
N GLY A 168 -9.87 3.01 3.91
CA GLY A 168 -11.31 3.18 4.10
C GLY A 168 -11.71 3.88 5.39
N SER A 169 -12.62 4.84 5.22
CA SER A 169 -13.53 5.38 6.21
C SER A 169 -14.71 4.44 6.43
N GLN A 170 -15.62 4.76 7.36
CA GLN A 170 -16.80 3.97 7.73
C GLN A 170 -17.79 3.62 6.57
N SER A 171 -17.46 3.93 5.32
CA SER A 171 -18.21 3.55 4.12
C SER A 171 -17.99 2.07 3.77
N ASP A 172 -18.95 1.49 3.06
CA ASP A 172 -19.07 0.07 2.61
C ASP A 172 -17.84 -0.55 1.91
N ASP A 173 -16.77 0.22 1.77
CA ASP A 173 -15.56 -0.01 1.00
C ASP A 173 -14.70 -1.17 1.54
N CYS A 174 -14.61 -1.27 2.86
CA CYS A 174 -13.93 -2.37 3.56
C CYS A 174 -14.67 -3.70 3.37
N PHE A 175 -15.97 -3.64 3.11
CA PHE A 175 -16.86 -4.78 3.05
C PHE A 175 -17.05 -5.34 1.64
N HIS A 176 -16.29 -4.85 0.64
CA HIS A 176 -16.31 -5.43 -0.69
C HIS A 176 -16.09 -6.95 -0.61
N PRO A 177 -16.91 -7.79 -1.28
CA PRO A 177 -16.85 -9.25 -1.15
C PRO A 177 -15.46 -9.84 -1.43
N MET A 178 -14.72 -9.26 -2.39
CA MET A 178 -13.34 -9.69 -2.66
C MET A 178 -12.37 -9.38 -1.52
N ASN A 179 -12.52 -8.25 -0.82
CA ASN A 179 -11.68 -7.92 0.33
C ASN A 179 -11.92 -8.95 1.45
N ARG A 180 -13.20 -9.24 1.75
CA ARG A 180 -13.59 -10.26 2.75
C ARG A 180 -13.06 -11.65 2.37
N LEU A 181 -13.15 -12.01 1.10
CA LEU A 181 -12.66 -13.30 0.60
C LEU A 181 -11.14 -13.44 0.75
N VAL A 182 -10.38 -12.42 0.36
CA VAL A 182 -8.91 -12.39 0.54
C VAL A 182 -8.54 -12.41 2.02
N CYS A 183 -9.23 -11.66 2.87
CA CYS A 183 -8.93 -11.66 4.31
C CYS A 183 -9.13 -13.04 4.95
N ARG A 184 -10.16 -13.78 4.54
CA ARG A 184 -10.39 -15.15 5.03
C ARG A 184 -9.39 -16.15 4.47
N HIS A 185 -8.96 -15.96 3.22
CA HIS A 185 -8.07 -16.88 2.51
C HIS A 185 -6.59 -16.67 2.87
N SER A 186 -6.13 -15.43 2.95
CA SER A 186 -4.73 -15.04 3.18
C SER A 186 -4.61 -13.91 4.21
N PRO A 187 -5.00 -14.13 5.48
CA PRO A 187 -4.97 -13.10 6.52
C PRO A 187 -3.54 -12.62 6.83
N ASP A 188 -2.50 -13.41 6.54
CA ASP A 188 -1.08 -13.07 6.67
C ASP A 188 -0.54 -12.23 5.49
N ARG A 189 -1.43 -11.80 4.59
CA ARG A 189 -1.14 -10.92 3.46
C ARG A 189 -2.02 -9.68 3.46
N VAL A 190 -2.58 -9.31 4.60
CA VAL A 190 -3.43 -8.11 4.72
C VAL A 190 -2.75 -7.06 5.59
N VAL A 191 -2.67 -5.82 5.09
CA VAL A 191 -2.17 -4.66 5.83
C VAL A 191 -3.26 -3.60 5.94
N LEU A 192 -3.19 -2.79 7.00
CA LEU A 192 -4.16 -1.73 7.27
C LEU A 192 -3.58 -0.36 6.94
N GLY A 193 -4.39 0.48 6.30
CA GLY A 193 -4.07 1.88 6.05
C GLY A 193 -5.17 2.78 6.61
N SER A 194 -4.78 3.92 7.19
CA SER A 194 -5.76 4.80 7.82
C SER A 194 -6.71 5.46 6.83
N GLY A 195 -6.37 5.56 5.54
CA GLY A 195 -7.20 6.28 4.56
C GLY A 195 -7.43 7.75 4.90
N LEU A 196 -6.59 8.35 5.77
CA LEU A 196 -6.70 9.77 6.12
C LEU A 196 -6.67 10.66 4.86
N PRO A 197 -7.49 11.73 4.85
CA PRO A 197 -8.15 12.37 5.98
C PRO A 197 -9.61 11.94 6.15
N GLN A 198 -10.07 10.93 5.39
CA GLN A 198 -11.49 10.61 5.26
C GLN A 198 -11.98 9.64 6.34
N ALA A 199 -11.09 8.90 7.01
CA ALA A 199 -11.47 7.86 7.96
C ALA A 199 -11.21 8.24 9.44
N ASP A 200 -12.19 7.91 10.28
CA ASP A 200 -11.93 7.62 11.69
C ASP A 200 -11.28 6.23 11.77
N ALA A 201 -9.99 6.14 12.08
CA ALA A 201 -9.24 4.87 12.16
C ALA A 201 -9.80 3.81 13.15
N GLY A 202 -10.91 4.09 13.84
CA GLY A 202 -11.61 3.15 14.70
C GLY A 202 -12.44 2.09 13.98
N CYS A 203 -12.72 2.20 12.67
CA CYS A 203 -13.73 1.37 12.01
C CYS A 203 -13.25 0.01 11.47
N TRP A 204 -11.94 -0.21 11.34
CA TRP A 204 -11.37 -1.50 10.89
C TRP A 204 -11.51 -2.63 11.91
N TRP A 205 -11.66 -2.25 13.17
CA TRP A 205 -11.62 -3.14 14.32
C TRP A 205 -13.01 -3.64 14.72
N SER A 206 -14.05 -3.36 13.91
CA SER A 206 -15.41 -3.78 14.22
C SER A 206 -15.56 -5.31 14.14
N ASP A 207 -16.53 -5.82 14.90
CA ASP A 207 -16.70 -7.20 15.40
C ASP A 207 -16.63 -8.37 14.39
N GLU A 208 -16.40 -8.14 13.10
CA GLU A 208 -16.24 -9.20 12.09
C GLU A 208 -14.85 -9.86 12.09
N GLY A 209 -13.83 -9.26 12.74
CA GLY A 209 -12.59 -9.97 13.13
C GLY A 209 -11.72 -10.53 11.99
N PHE A 210 -11.65 -9.84 10.84
CA PHE A 210 -10.93 -10.36 9.66
C PHE A 210 -9.43 -10.60 9.88
N ILE A 211 -8.75 -9.68 10.58
CA ILE A 211 -7.37 -9.81 11.04
C ILE A 211 -7.21 -9.07 12.37
N SER A 212 -6.31 -9.52 13.24
CA SER A 212 -5.99 -8.80 14.48
C SER A 212 -5.04 -7.62 14.22
N PRO A 213 -4.98 -6.61 15.13
CA PRO A 213 -3.99 -5.54 15.05
C PRO A 213 -2.55 -6.06 14.95
N ASP A 214 -2.20 -7.01 15.80
CA ASP A 214 -0.86 -7.59 15.85
C ASP A 214 -0.51 -8.30 14.53
N GLN A 215 -1.47 -9.02 13.94
CA GLN A 215 -1.28 -9.67 12.65
C GLN A 215 -1.10 -8.65 11.52
N ALA A 216 -1.90 -7.58 11.52
CA ALA A 216 -1.74 -6.50 10.55
C ALA A 216 -0.37 -5.81 10.69
N ASP A 217 0.11 -5.66 11.92
CA ASP A 217 1.43 -5.10 12.22
C ASP A 217 2.55 -5.99 11.68
N ASP A 218 2.52 -7.29 12.01
CA ASP A 218 3.47 -8.28 11.50
C ASP A 218 3.51 -8.30 9.96
N ASN A 219 2.35 -8.24 9.32
CA ASN A 219 2.25 -8.20 7.86
C ASN A 219 2.87 -6.92 7.30
N ALA A 220 2.64 -5.77 7.94
CA ALA A 220 3.24 -4.50 7.54
C ALA A 220 4.76 -4.51 7.71
N GLN A 221 5.31 -5.10 8.78
CA GLN A 221 6.75 -5.26 8.97
C GLN A 221 7.40 -6.16 7.90
N ARG A 222 6.67 -7.15 7.38
CA ARG A 222 7.14 -8.02 6.29
C ARG A 222 7.06 -7.33 4.93
N LEU A 223 6.08 -6.46 4.71
CA LEU A 223 5.92 -5.72 3.46
C LEU A 223 6.90 -4.54 3.39
N TYR A 224 6.90 -3.69 4.41
CA TYR A 224 7.66 -2.45 4.46
C TYR A 224 8.94 -2.63 5.29
N PRO A 225 10.09 -2.13 4.82
CA PRO A 225 11.37 -2.35 5.49
C PRO A 225 11.61 -1.36 6.65
N PHE A 226 10.69 -1.27 7.62
CA PHE A 226 10.78 -0.29 8.72
C PHE A 226 12.10 -0.36 9.51
N HIS A 227 12.67 -1.55 9.66
CA HIS A 227 13.95 -1.80 10.33
C HIS A 227 15.20 -1.38 9.52
N ARG A 228 15.04 -1.02 8.23
CA ARG A 228 16.15 -0.61 7.35
C ARG A 228 16.13 0.88 7.00
N CYS A 229 15.16 1.64 7.49
CA CYS A 229 15.25 3.09 7.44
C CYS A 229 16.44 3.50 8.32
N ILE A 230 17.46 4.08 7.68
CA ILE A 230 18.80 4.25 8.24
C ILE A 230 18.74 5.16 9.47
N PRO A 231 19.21 4.75 10.66
CA PRO A 231 19.48 5.70 11.72
C PRO A 231 20.64 6.59 11.26
N LEU A 232 20.39 7.88 11.05
CA LEU A 232 21.44 8.85 10.82
C LEU A 232 22.09 9.16 12.18
N HIS A 233 23.40 8.92 12.28
CA HIS A 233 24.25 9.45 13.35
C HIS A 233 24.43 10.96 13.18
#